data_AF-A0A357G0S2-F1
#
_entry.id   AF-A0A357G0S2-F1
#
_cell.length_a   1.000
_cell.length_b   1.000
_cell.length_c   1.000
_cell.angle_alpha   90.00
_cell.angle_beta   90.00
_cell.angle_gamma   90.00
#
_symmetry.space_group_name_H-M   'P 1'
#
loop_
_entity.id
_entity.type
_entity.pdbx_description
1 polymer ?
#
loop_
_entity_poly.entity_id
_entity_poly.type
_entity_poly.pdbx_seq_one_letter_code
_entity_poly.pdbx_strand_id
1 'polypeptide(L)'
;SERSGGNAAARGSNGGALPPDLSLIVKARHHGPDYVYGILTGYEEPPADAHLQPGQNWNKYMPGHVIAMAKPLSDGQVAYEDESPATVDQYARDVVQFLTWAGDPYMETRKRTGAKAIMFLLVFAGIMYAVKRKIWASVH
;
A
#
# COMPACT_ATOMS: atom_id res chain seq x y z
N SER A 1 16.93 -4.00 -24.88
CA SER A 1 16.44 -2.95 -25.81
C SER A 1 14.92 -2.77 -25.69
N GLU A 2 14.12 -3.83 -25.53
CA GLU A 2 12.64 -3.76 -25.48
C GLU A 2 12.07 -2.97 -24.30
N ARG A 3 12.59 -3.12 -23.07
CA ARG A 3 12.16 -2.31 -21.91
C ARG A 3 12.37 -0.80 -22.12
N SER A 4 13.41 -0.41 -22.87
CA SER A 4 13.68 1.01 -23.17
C SER A 4 12.66 1.59 -24.15
N GLY A 5 12.24 0.79 -25.14
CA GLY A 5 11.20 1.18 -26.09
C GLY A 5 9.82 1.31 -25.43
N GLY A 6 9.45 0.34 -24.59
CA GLY A 6 8.19 0.36 -23.84
C GLY A 6 8.09 1.56 -22.89
N ASN A 7 9.17 1.89 -22.18
CA ASN A 7 9.19 3.04 -21.28
C ASN A 7 9.10 4.38 -22.04
N ALA A 8 9.71 4.47 -23.23
CA ALA A 8 9.61 5.67 -24.06
C ALA A 8 8.19 5.86 -24.60
N ALA A 9 7.53 4.78 -25.04
CA ALA A 9 6.12 4.81 -25.46
C ALA A 9 5.19 5.21 -24.30
N ALA A 10 5.38 4.63 -23.11
CA ALA A 10 4.58 4.95 -21.93
C ALA A 10 4.73 6.43 -21.51
N ARG A 11 5.93 7.00 -21.60
CA ARG A 11 6.14 8.45 -21.37
C ARG A 11 5.46 9.31 -22.42
N GLY A 12 5.52 8.90 -23.70
CA GLY A 12 4.85 9.61 -24.79
C GLY A 12 3.34 9.74 -24.57
N SER A 13 2.69 8.70 -24.06
CA SER A 13 1.25 8.71 -23.78
C SER A 13 0.84 9.42 -22.48
N ASN A 14 1.77 9.71 -21.57
CA ASN A 14 1.50 10.26 -20.23
C ASN A 14 2.18 11.62 -20.00
N GLY A 15 2.34 12.44 -21.05
CA GLY A 15 2.90 13.80 -20.92
C GLY A 15 4.34 13.83 -20.40
N GLY A 16 5.13 12.79 -20.69
CA GLY A 16 6.52 12.64 -20.24
C GLY A 16 6.68 11.92 -18.90
N ALA A 17 5.61 11.72 -18.13
CA ALA A 17 5.64 10.95 -16.90
C ALA A 17 5.65 9.44 -17.20
N LEU A 18 6.42 8.67 -16.43
CA LEU A 18 6.41 7.20 -16.53
C LEU A 18 5.56 6.64 -15.40
N PRO A 19 4.44 5.95 -15.69
CA PRO A 19 3.69 5.24 -14.67
C PRO A 19 4.59 4.21 -13.96
N PRO A 20 4.63 4.19 -12.62
CA PRO A 20 5.42 3.21 -11.90
C PRO A 20 4.81 1.81 -12.05
N ASP A 21 5.66 0.78 -11.94
CA ASP A 21 5.18 -0.60 -11.82
C ASP A 21 4.43 -0.78 -10.49
N LEU A 22 3.25 -1.42 -10.55
CA LEU A 22 2.37 -1.55 -9.40
C LEU A 22 2.63 -2.81 -8.57
N SER A 23 3.43 -3.76 -9.06
CA SER A 23 3.66 -5.06 -8.42
C SER A 23 4.21 -4.94 -7.00
N LEU A 24 5.00 -3.90 -6.73
CA LEU A 24 5.62 -3.65 -5.42
C LEU A 24 5.31 -2.24 -4.88
N ILE A 25 4.35 -1.52 -5.45
CA ILE A 25 4.15 -0.09 -5.14
C ILE A 25 3.85 0.16 -3.66
N VAL A 26 3.09 -0.74 -3.03
CA VAL A 26 2.75 -0.69 -1.60
C VAL A 26 3.99 -0.85 -0.71
N LYS A 27 5.02 -1.58 -1.16
CA LYS A 27 6.27 -1.76 -0.40
C LYS A 27 7.32 -0.71 -0.77
N ALA A 28 7.21 -0.13 -1.97
CA ALA A 28 8.13 0.85 -2.52
C ALA A 28 7.81 2.30 -2.12
N ARG A 29 6.78 2.53 -1.30
CA ARG A 29 6.39 3.85 -0.80
C ARG A 29 6.31 3.85 0.71
N HIS A 30 6.67 4.99 1.31
CA HIS A 30 6.47 5.21 2.74
C HIS A 30 4.97 5.14 3.07
N HIS A 31 4.64 4.68 4.29
CA HIS A 31 3.26 4.45 4.74
C HIS A 31 2.46 3.40 3.94
N GLY A 32 3.09 2.76 2.94
CA GLY A 32 2.59 1.61 2.19
C GLY A 32 1.14 1.73 1.71
N PRO A 33 0.22 0.89 2.21
CA PRO A 33 -1.17 0.86 1.72
C PRO A 33 -1.89 2.19 1.94
N ASP A 34 -1.63 2.87 3.06
CA ASP A 34 -2.27 4.15 3.40
C ASP A 34 -1.87 5.25 2.42
N TYR A 35 -0.61 5.23 1.95
CA TYR A 35 -0.15 6.15 0.92
C TYR A 35 -0.91 5.93 -0.40
N VAL A 36 -1.04 4.68 -0.84
CA VAL A 36 -1.74 4.38 -2.10
C VAL A 36 -3.23 4.74 -1.99
N TYR A 37 -3.87 4.42 -0.87
CA TYR A 37 -5.25 4.84 -0.59
C TYR A 37 -5.41 6.37 -0.63
N GLY A 38 -4.51 7.10 0.04
CA GLY A 38 -4.50 8.56 0.03
C GLY A 38 -4.34 9.13 -1.38
N ILE A 39 -3.41 8.60 -2.18
CA ILE A 39 -3.25 9.02 -3.58
C ILE A 39 -4.54 8.79 -4.38
N LEU A 40 -5.21 7.64 -4.23
CA LEU A 40 -6.42 7.34 -5.00
C LEU A 40 -7.62 8.21 -4.61
N THR A 41 -7.71 8.62 -3.35
CA THR A 41 -8.86 9.37 -2.80
C THR A 41 -8.64 10.88 -2.72
N GLY A 42 -7.39 11.35 -2.68
CA GLY A 42 -7.04 12.74 -2.37
C GLY A 42 -6.98 13.71 -3.55
N TYR A 43 -7.71 13.43 -4.64
CA TYR A 43 -7.84 14.36 -5.76
C TYR A 43 -8.84 15.47 -5.40
N GLU A 44 -8.35 16.70 -5.30
CA GLU A 44 -9.10 17.90 -4.89
C GLU A 44 -8.85 19.04 -5.89
N GLU A 45 -9.66 20.10 -5.80
CA GLU A 45 -9.38 21.32 -6.56
C GLU A 45 -8.08 21.98 -6.07
N PRO A 46 -7.21 22.45 -6.98
CA PRO A 46 -6.00 23.17 -6.58
C PRO A 46 -6.36 24.46 -5.83
N PRO A 47 -5.58 24.86 -4.81
CA PRO A 47 -5.74 26.18 -4.20
C PRO A 47 -5.44 27.28 -5.23
N ALA A 48 -5.95 28.48 -5.01
CA ALA A 48 -5.90 29.57 -5.98
C ALA A 48 -4.48 29.99 -6.41
N ASP A 49 -3.48 29.71 -5.58
CA ASP A 49 -2.06 30.00 -5.80
C ASP A 49 -1.28 28.82 -6.42
N ALA A 50 -1.90 27.65 -6.60
CA ALA A 50 -1.24 26.51 -7.21
C ALA A 50 -1.09 26.69 -8.73
N HIS A 51 0.16 26.60 -9.20
CA HIS A 51 0.49 26.62 -10.61
C HIS A 51 0.71 25.20 -11.13
N LEU A 52 -0.29 24.66 -11.84
CA LEU A 52 -0.21 23.34 -12.49
C LEU A 52 0.19 23.50 -13.96
N GLN A 53 1.12 22.67 -14.43
CA GLN A 53 1.42 22.56 -15.85
C GLN A 53 0.34 21.74 -16.57
N PRO A 54 0.19 21.86 -17.89
CA PRO A 54 -0.74 21.02 -18.65
C PRO A 54 -0.54 19.53 -18.39
N GLY A 55 -1.62 18.82 -18.05
CA GLY A 55 -1.61 17.39 -17.71
C GLY A 55 -1.28 17.07 -16.25
N GLN A 56 -0.95 18.06 -15.42
CA GLN A 56 -0.79 17.89 -13.99
C GLN A 56 -2.09 18.11 -13.23
N ASN A 57 -2.24 17.41 -12.10
CA ASN A 57 -3.41 17.43 -11.24
C ASN A 57 -2.97 17.70 -9.81
N TRP A 58 -3.88 18.26 -9.02
CA TRP A 58 -3.66 18.46 -7.60
C TRP A 58 -4.04 17.20 -6.81
N ASN A 59 -3.17 16.79 -5.89
CA ASN A 59 -3.45 15.69 -4.97
C ASN A 59 -2.88 15.97 -3.59
N LYS A 60 -3.72 15.90 -2.56
CA LYS A 60 -3.37 16.24 -1.19
C LYS A 60 -2.24 15.39 -0.60
N TYR A 61 -2.13 14.12 -0.98
CA TYR A 61 -1.17 13.17 -0.39
C TYR A 61 0.10 12.98 -1.23
N MET A 62 0.11 13.47 -2.47
CA MET A 62 1.30 13.45 -3.30
C MET A 62 2.36 14.41 -2.73
N PRO A 63 3.63 14.00 -2.61
CA PRO A 63 4.71 14.92 -2.26
C PRO A 63 4.77 16.10 -3.25
N GLY A 64 4.67 17.32 -2.72
CA GLY A 64 4.59 18.54 -3.53
C GLY A 64 3.23 18.80 -4.17
N HIS A 65 2.20 18.02 -3.82
CA HIS A 65 0.80 18.16 -4.22
C HIS A 65 0.47 18.10 -5.72
N VAL A 66 1.46 17.83 -6.56
CA VAL A 66 1.33 17.80 -8.02
C VAL A 66 1.57 16.39 -8.54
N ILE A 67 0.59 15.84 -9.27
CA ILE A 67 0.66 14.50 -9.85
C ILE A 67 0.30 14.53 -11.34
N ALA A 68 1.07 13.82 -12.17
CA ALA A 68 0.81 13.70 -13.62
C ALA A 68 -0.32 12.69 -13.95
N MET A 69 -0.78 11.93 -12.95
CA MET A 69 -1.86 10.96 -13.08
C MET A 69 -3.20 11.68 -12.92
N ALA A 70 -4.09 11.56 -13.91
CA ALA A 70 -5.47 12.01 -13.79
C ALA A 70 -6.23 11.20 -12.73
N LYS A 71 -7.31 11.75 -12.17
CA LYS A 71 -8.15 11.06 -11.17
C LYS A 71 -8.65 9.72 -11.75
N PRO A 72 -8.21 8.56 -11.21
CA PRO A 72 -8.47 7.27 -11.85
C PRO A 72 -9.82 6.64 -11.44
N LEU A 73 -10.39 7.09 -10.32
CA LEU A 73 -11.61 6.55 -9.72
C LEU A 73 -12.70 7.61 -9.64
N SER A 74 -13.92 7.23 -10.02
CA SER A 74 -15.14 8.00 -9.84
C SER A 74 -16.25 7.11 -9.30
N ASP A 75 -17.21 7.69 -8.58
CA ASP A 75 -18.36 6.94 -8.07
C ASP A 75 -19.16 6.32 -9.24
N GLY A 76 -19.66 5.10 -9.06
CA GLY A 76 -20.43 4.36 -10.06
C GLY A 76 -19.62 3.86 -11.26
N GLN A 77 -18.29 3.99 -11.29
CA GLN A 77 -17.47 3.65 -12.46
C GLN A 77 -17.45 2.15 -12.77
N VAL A 78 -17.55 1.27 -11.77
CA VAL A 78 -17.53 -0.19 -11.93
C VAL A 78 -18.65 -0.81 -11.09
N ALA A 79 -19.53 -1.59 -11.71
CA ALA A 79 -20.53 -2.34 -10.95
C ALA A 79 -19.87 -3.55 -10.27
N TYR A 80 -20.09 -3.70 -8.97
CA TYR A 80 -19.74 -4.92 -8.25
C TYR A 80 -20.79 -6.00 -8.48
N GLU A 81 -20.37 -7.26 -8.49
CA GLU A 81 -21.27 -8.42 -8.62
C GLU A 81 -22.05 -8.71 -7.33
N ASP A 82 -21.57 -8.21 -6.19
CA ASP A 82 -22.05 -8.54 -4.84
C ASP A 82 -22.81 -7.41 -4.15
N GLU A 83 -23.39 -6.47 -4.92
CA GLU A 83 -24.12 -5.29 -4.43
C GLU A 83 -23.29 -4.35 -3.53
N SER A 84 -21.96 -4.49 -3.52
CA SER A 84 -21.07 -3.60 -2.77
C SER A 84 -21.22 -2.13 -3.22
N PRO A 85 -21.06 -1.15 -2.29
CA PRO A 85 -21.17 0.25 -2.63
C PRO A 85 -20.17 0.66 -3.72
N ALA A 86 -20.69 1.13 -4.86
CA ALA A 86 -19.91 1.59 -6.00
C ALA A 86 -19.30 3.00 -5.78
N THR A 87 -18.52 3.17 -4.71
CA THR A 87 -17.96 4.47 -4.28
C THR A 87 -16.44 4.51 -4.41
N VAL A 88 -15.86 5.70 -4.58
CA VAL A 88 -14.40 5.91 -4.63
C VAL A 88 -13.70 5.36 -3.39
N ASP A 89 -14.30 5.51 -2.20
CA ASP A 89 -13.74 4.93 -0.96
C ASP A 89 -13.64 3.41 -1.04
N GLN A 90 -14.73 2.75 -1.46
CA GLN A 90 -14.78 1.29 -1.58
C GLN A 90 -13.79 0.79 -2.64
N TYR A 91 -13.78 1.39 -3.83
CA TYR A 91 -12.82 1.02 -4.88
C TYR A 91 -11.37 1.20 -4.41
N ALA A 92 -11.07 2.30 -3.72
CA ALA A 92 -9.72 2.57 -3.23
C ALA A 92 -9.28 1.52 -2.21
N ARG A 93 -10.15 1.12 -1.27
CA ARG A 93 -9.87 0.05 -0.30
C ARG A 93 -9.57 -1.27 -1.00
N ASP A 94 -10.40 -1.66 -1.96
CA ASP A 94 -10.27 -2.95 -2.64
C ASP A 94 -9.03 -3.01 -3.53
N VAL A 95 -8.75 -1.94 -4.28
CA VAL A 95 -7.53 -1.83 -5.09
C VAL A 95 -6.28 -1.86 -4.20
N VAL A 96 -6.27 -1.14 -3.09
CA VAL A 96 -5.15 -1.12 -2.15
C VAL A 96 -4.96 -2.48 -1.50
N GLN A 97 -6.06 -3.16 -1.12
CA GLN A 97 -6.01 -4.51 -0.58
C GLN A 97 -5.42 -5.50 -1.60
N PHE A 98 -5.87 -5.42 -2.86
CA PHE A 98 -5.32 -6.24 -3.95
C PHE A 98 -3.83 -5.97 -4.17
N LEU A 99 -3.41 -4.70 -4.26
CA LEU A 99 -1.99 -4.34 -4.45
C LEU A 99 -1.12 -4.74 -3.26
N THR A 100 -1.67 -4.72 -2.04
CA THR A 100 -0.99 -5.19 -0.84
C THR A 100 -0.74 -6.69 -0.92
N TRP A 101 -1.74 -7.46 -1.35
CA TRP A 101 -1.60 -8.89 -1.61
C TRP A 101 -0.62 -9.17 -2.74
N ALA A 102 -0.70 -8.44 -3.86
CA ALA A 102 0.19 -8.60 -5.01
C ALA A 102 1.67 -8.39 -4.63
N GLY A 103 1.95 -7.44 -3.73
CA GLY A 103 3.30 -7.19 -3.21
C GLY A 103 3.77 -8.18 -2.13
N ASP A 104 2.86 -8.97 -1.53
CA ASP A 104 3.17 -9.95 -0.49
C ASP A 104 2.17 -11.13 -0.46
N PRO A 105 2.20 -12.02 -1.46
CA PRO A 105 1.20 -13.09 -1.59
C PRO A 105 1.26 -14.13 -0.46
N TYR A 106 2.34 -14.16 0.31
CA TYR A 106 2.55 -15.09 1.43
C TYR A 106 2.27 -14.47 2.80
N MET A 107 1.68 -13.27 2.85
CA MET A 107 1.44 -12.55 4.11
C MET A 107 0.63 -13.36 5.12
N GLU A 108 -0.43 -14.05 4.69
CA GLU A 108 -1.29 -14.86 5.57
C GLU A 108 -0.53 -16.02 6.20
N THR A 109 0.20 -16.79 5.38
CA THR A 109 1.03 -17.91 5.85
C THR A 109 2.11 -17.41 6.81
N ARG A 110 2.76 -16.28 6.51
CA ARG A 110 3.76 -15.69 7.40
C ARG A 110 3.16 -15.28 8.74
N LYS A 111 2.02 -14.58 8.75
CA LYS A 111 1.33 -14.15 9.99
C LYS A 111 0.89 -15.36 10.82
N ARG A 112 0.30 -16.38 10.19
CA ARG A 112 -0.13 -17.61 10.86
C ARG A 112 1.04 -18.37 11.49
N THR A 113 2.14 -18.53 10.76
CA THR A 113 3.33 -19.20 11.27
C THR A 113 4.02 -18.39 12.36
N GLY A 114 4.11 -17.07 12.20
CA GLY A 114 4.65 -16.16 13.22
C GLY A 114 3.86 -16.20 14.53
N ALA A 115 2.53 -16.20 14.46
CA ALA A 115 1.68 -16.31 15.65
C ALA A 115 1.93 -17.61 16.43
N LYS A 116 2.07 -18.75 15.73
CA LYS A 116 2.43 -20.04 16.35
C LYS A 116 3.82 -19.98 17.00
N ALA A 117 4.80 -19.38 16.33
CA ALA A 117 6.16 -19.23 16.87
C ALA A 117 6.18 -18.36 18.13
N ILE A 118 5.47 -17.24 18.15
CA ILE A 118 5.38 -16.36 19.33
C ILE A 118 4.74 -17.10 20.50
N MET A 119 3.63 -17.82 20.28
CA MET A 119 3.00 -18.64 21.31
C MET A 119 3.97 -19.67 21.90
N PHE A 120 4.71 -20.39 21.06
CA PHE A 120 5.73 -21.33 21.51
C PHE A 120 6.82 -20.65 22.34
N LEU A 121 7.33 -19.50 21.89
CA LEU A 121 8.37 -18.76 22.60
C LEU A 121 7.90 -18.25 23.97
N LEU A 122 6.64 -17.84 24.11
CA LEU A 122 6.07 -17.43 25.40
C LEU A 122 5.99 -18.59 26.40
N VAL A 123 5.53 -19.76 25.94
CA VAL A 123 5.49 -20.97 26.78
C VAL A 123 6.90 -21.40 27.17
N PHE A 124 7.81 -21.45 26.19
CA PHE A 124 9.20 -21.83 26.42
C PHE A 124 9.91 -20.87 27.38
N ALA A 125 9.72 -19.55 27.20
CA ALA A 125 10.26 -18.54 28.10
C ALA A 125 9.69 -18.68 29.52
N GLY A 126 8.40 -19.00 29.67
CA GLY A 126 7.77 -19.27 30.96
C GLY A 126 8.38 -20.48 31.68
N ILE A 127 8.59 -21.59 30.95
CA ILE A 127 9.25 -22.79 31.49
C ILE A 127 10.69 -22.46 31.89
N MET A 128 11.45 -21.79 31.01
CA MET A 128 12.84 -21.41 31.27
C MET A 128 12.96 -20.48 32.49
N TYR A 129 12.02 -19.54 32.63
CA TYR A 129 11.95 -18.66 33.79
C TYR A 129 11.67 -19.43 35.09
N ALA A 130 10.75 -20.40 35.06
CA ALA A 130 10.47 -21.26 36.21
C ALA A 130 11.70 -22.10 36.62
N VAL A 131 12.41 -22.68 35.63
CA VAL A 131 13.66 -23.43 35.86
C VAL A 131 14.74 -22.52 36.46
N LYS A 132 14.93 -21.32 35.89
CA LYS A 132 15.85 -20.32 36.44
C LYS A 132 15.51 -19.99 37.90
N ARG A 133 14.25 -19.70 38.20
CA ARG A 133 13.79 -19.42 39.59
C ARG A 133 14.10 -20.58 40.54
N LYS A 134 13.89 -21.83 40.12
CA LYS A 134 14.15 -23.01 40.94
C LYS A 134 15.64 -23.21 41.25
N ILE A 135 16.52 -23.03 40.26
CA ILE A 135 17.98 -23.16 40.45
C ILE A 135 18.51 -22.05 41.36
N TRP A 136 18.04 -20.82 41.19
CA TRP A 136 18.53 -19.69 41.98
C TRP A 136 18.00 -19.68 43.42
N ALA A 137 16.90 -20.37 43.68
CA ALA A 137 16.38 -20.60 45.02
C ALA A 137 17.23 -21.58 45.85
N SER A 138 18.13 -22.36 45.25
CA SER A 138 19.06 -23.23 46.00
C SER A 138 20.37 -22.53 46.39
N VAL A 139 20.55 -21.27 45.97
CA VAL A 139 21.78 -20.50 46.19
C VAL A 139 21.58 -19.37 47.23
N HIS A 140 20.32 -19.09 47.61
CA HIS A 140 19.96 -18.24 48.75
C HIS A 140 19.35 -19.10 49.85
#